data_AF-A0A2V5XUE0-F1
#
_entry.id   AF-A0A2V5XUE0-F1
#
_cell.length_a   1.000
_cell.length_b   1.000
_cell.length_c   1.000
_cell.angle_alpha   90.00
_cell.angle_beta   90.00
_cell.angle_gamma   90.00
#
_symmetry.space_group_name_H-M   'P 1'
#
loop_
_entity.id
_entity.type
_entity.pdbx_description
1 polymer ?
#
loop_
_entity_poly.entity_id
_entity_poly.type
_entity_poly.pdbx_seq_one_letter_code
_entity_poly.pdbx_strand_id
1 'polypeptide(L)'
;MTLSAGCRLFAVIGVSVIVWSLLLLPEMTAQDGPKTAPKKAPEAKKLLPPTQYKDFVFLASERPVLIRLHILNEGKPHYEKFFDFFKEFFAQLDHDKDGVLSTEEVKIVPQAQFMQRQLQGQFFFGDQQGRQKVAMTELDTDKNGKASVTEFTDYYRSNNIVQPLIG
;
A
#
# COMPACT_ATOMS: atom_id res chain seq x y z
N MET A 1 -50.41 -13.75 17.72
CA MET A 1 -51.38 -12.92 16.98
C MET A 1 -50.79 -11.52 16.83
N THR A 2 -51.06 -10.87 15.69
CA THR A 2 -50.67 -9.51 15.19
C THR A 2 -49.19 -9.33 14.77
N LEU A 3 -48.82 -9.42 13.47
CA LEU A 3 -48.89 -8.40 12.37
C LEU A 3 -48.19 -7.08 12.73
N SER A 4 -47.44 -6.34 11.90
CA SER A 4 -47.20 -6.36 10.45
C SER A 4 -46.07 -5.36 10.11
N ALA A 5 -45.47 -5.60 8.95
CA ALA A 5 -44.65 -4.76 8.07
C ALA A 5 -44.62 -3.22 8.26
N GLY A 6 -43.40 -2.67 8.16
CA GLY A 6 -42.92 -1.97 6.96
C GLY A 6 -43.31 -0.51 6.74
N CYS A 7 -42.32 0.38 6.66
CA CYS A 7 -42.30 1.47 5.66
C CYS A 7 -40.88 2.08 5.58
N ARG A 8 -40.28 2.05 4.39
CA ARG A 8 -39.17 2.92 3.99
C ARG A 8 -39.79 4.16 3.34
N LEU A 9 -39.38 5.37 3.68
CA LEU A 9 -39.34 6.47 2.69
C LEU A 9 -38.48 7.66 3.15
N PHE A 10 -38.08 8.40 2.13
CA PHE A 10 -37.04 9.41 1.97
C PHE A 10 -37.31 10.79 2.59
N ALA A 11 -36.28 11.63 2.46
CA ALA A 11 -36.33 13.06 2.08
C ALA A 11 -36.21 14.08 3.23
N VAL A 12 -35.08 14.79 3.36
CA VAL A 12 -34.63 16.01 2.64
C VAL A 12 -34.95 17.29 3.44
N ILE A 13 -33.87 17.95 3.89
CA ILE A 13 -33.58 19.39 3.96
C ILE A 13 -34.71 20.31 4.46
N GLY A 14 -34.46 20.95 5.61
CA GLY A 14 -35.17 22.15 6.06
C GLY A 14 -34.23 23.08 6.81
N VAL A 15 -33.66 24.05 6.08
CA VAL A 15 -32.90 25.19 6.60
C VAL A 15 -33.86 26.20 7.24
N SER A 16 -33.39 26.84 8.30
CA SER A 16 -33.69 28.23 8.71
C SER A 16 -34.50 28.49 9.98
N VAL A 17 -34.01 29.51 10.67
CA VAL A 17 -34.65 30.38 11.69
C VAL A 17 -34.46 30.00 13.16
N ILE A 18 -33.31 30.39 13.72
CA ILE A 18 -33.26 31.00 15.06
C ILE A 18 -32.39 32.27 14.97
N VAL A 19 -32.97 33.34 14.43
CA VAL A 19 -32.56 34.72 14.70
C VAL A 19 -33.59 35.28 15.66
N TRP A 20 -33.34 35.17 16.97
CA TRP A 20 -33.80 36.08 18.02
C TRP A 20 -33.42 35.53 19.40
N SER A 21 -32.19 35.81 19.83
CA SER A 21 -31.81 35.84 21.25
C SER A 21 -30.47 36.55 21.37
N LEU A 22 -30.48 37.84 20.99
CA LEU A 22 -29.38 38.75 21.24
C LEU A 22 -29.97 39.98 21.92
N LEU A 23 -30.00 39.99 23.25
CA LEU A 23 -30.06 41.19 24.11
C LEU A 23 -30.11 40.73 25.56
N LEU A 24 -28.93 40.64 26.19
CA LEU A 24 -28.64 40.86 27.62
C LEU A 24 -27.36 40.10 28.00
N LEU A 25 -26.20 40.64 27.61
CA LEU A 25 -24.96 40.39 28.34
C LEU A 25 -24.23 41.72 28.52
N PRO A 26 -23.82 42.07 29.76
CA PRO A 26 -23.07 43.28 30.04
C PRO A 26 -21.66 43.20 29.44
N GLU A 27 -21.14 44.37 29.04
CA GLU A 27 -19.76 44.60 28.61
C GLU A 27 -18.77 44.03 29.64
N MET A 28 -18.18 42.88 29.32
CA MET A 28 -16.98 42.39 29.98
C MET A 28 -15.79 42.92 29.18
N THR A 29 -15.12 43.88 29.81
CA THR A 29 -13.91 44.56 29.37
C THR A 29 -12.86 43.61 28.79
N ALA A 30 -12.32 44.01 27.64
CA ALA A 30 -11.13 43.44 27.02
C ALA A 30 -9.99 43.31 28.04
N GLN A 31 -9.52 42.09 28.27
CA GLN A 31 -8.25 41.83 28.94
C GLN A 31 -7.27 41.31 27.89
N ASP A 32 -6.47 42.22 27.34
CA ASP A 32 -5.33 41.97 26.46
C ASP A 32 -4.25 41.20 27.26
N GLY A 33 -4.41 39.88 27.33
CA GLY A 33 -3.32 38.99 27.73
C GLY A 33 -2.33 38.83 26.58
N PRO A 34 -1.01 38.75 26.82
CA PRO A 34 -0.04 38.55 25.76
C PRO A 34 -0.37 37.25 25.00
N LYS A 35 -0.78 37.41 23.75
CA LYS A 35 -1.05 36.33 22.80
C LYS A 35 0.24 35.53 22.60
N THR A 36 0.44 34.51 23.44
CA THR A 36 1.50 33.53 23.25
C THR A 36 1.38 32.97 21.85
N ALA A 37 2.37 33.27 21.01
CA ALA A 37 2.46 32.77 19.66
C ALA A 37 2.30 31.24 19.67
N PRO A 38 1.54 30.67 18.72
CA PRO A 38 1.40 29.23 18.63
C PRO A 38 2.79 28.63 18.47
N LYS A 39 3.20 27.83 19.47
CA LYS A 39 4.43 27.04 19.45
C LYS A 39 4.41 26.25 18.14
N LYS A 40 5.32 26.58 17.22
CA LYS A 40 5.44 25.96 15.88
C LYS A 40 5.30 24.45 16.07
N ALA A 41 4.23 23.87 15.52
CA ALA A 41 4.00 22.44 15.58
C ALA A 41 5.28 21.74 15.12
N PRO A 42 5.69 20.62 15.76
CA PRO A 42 6.85 19.85 15.31
C PRO A 42 6.68 19.63 13.82
N GLU A 43 7.65 20.08 13.02
CA GLU A 43 7.63 19.90 11.58
C GLU A 43 7.29 18.45 11.31
N ALA A 44 6.15 18.24 10.64
CA ALA A 44 5.66 16.91 10.33
C ALA A 44 6.80 16.18 9.64
N LYS A 45 7.42 15.21 10.33
CA LYS A 45 8.48 14.39 9.77
C LYS A 45 7.96 13.88 8.43
N LYS A 46 8.63 14.32 7.35
CA LYS A 46 8.27 13.96 5.98
C LYS A 46 8.05 12.45 5.96
N LEU A 47 6.83 12.05 5.66
CA LEU A 47 6.46 10.64 5.58
C LEU A 47 7.43 10.01 4.59
N LEU A 48 8.16 9.00 5.05
CA LEU A 48 9.08 8.26 4.20
C LEU A 48 8.28 7.64 3.03
N PRO A 49 8.90 7.39 1.86
CA PRO A 49 8.18 6.72 0.78
C PRO A 49 7.63 5.36 1.28
N PRO A 50 6.49 4.88 0.74
CA PRO A 50 5.85 3.63 1.15
C PRO A 50 6.74 2.37 1.05
N THR A 51 7.92 2.50 0.45
CA THR A 51 8.96 1.47 0.38
C THR A 51 9.80 1.34 1.66
N GLN A 52 9.72 2.30 2.59
CA GLN A 52 10.52 2.34 3.82
C GLN A 52 9.76 1.91 5.08
N TYR A 53 8.45 1.69 4.98
CA TYR A 53 7.64 1.19 6.08
C TYR A 53 6.45 0.39 5.57
N LYS A 54 5.87 -0.44 6.43
CA LYS A 54 4.62 -1.16 6.17
C LYS A 54 3.60 -0.78 7.24
N ASP A 55 2.42 -0.34 6.80
CA ASP A 55 1.33 0.02 7.69
C ASP A 55 0.38 -1.17 7.87
N PHE A 56 -0.03 -1.40 9.11
CA PHE A 56 -0.99 -2.43 9.50
C PHE A 56 -2.09 -1.78 10.33
N VAL A 57 -3.34 -2.15 10.07
CA VAL A 57 -4.46 -1.79 10.93
C VAL A 57 -4.74 -2.96 11.85
N PHE A 58 -4.46 -2.80 13.13
CA PHE A 58 -4.79 -3.76 14.17
C PHE A 58 -6.14 -3.41 14.79
N LEU A 59 -7.14 -4.27 14.61
CA LEU A 59 -8.48 -4.09 15.16
C LEU A 59 -8.52 -4.61 16.60
N ALA A 60 -8.10 -3.78 17.56
CA ALA A 60 -8.24 -4.10 18.98
C ALA A 60 -9.70 -4.00 19.43
N SER A 61 -10.01 -4.57 20.60
CA SER A 61 -11.38 -4.66 21.13
C SER A 61 -12.07 -3.29 21.31
N GLU A 62 -11.32 -2.24 21.64
CA GLU A 62 -11.90 -0.91 21.91
C GLU A 62 -11.82 0.05 20.70
N ARG A 63 -10.77 -0.06 19.88
CA ARG A 63 -10.56 0.81 18.71
C ARG A 63 -9.48 0.25 17.76
N PRO A 64 -9.55 0.57 16.45
CA PRO A 64 -8.46 0.33 15.52
C PRO A 64 -7.18 1.06 15.92
N VAL A 65 -6.03 0.39 15.76
CA VAL A 65 -4.69 0.93 15.95
C VAL A 65 -3.94 0.83 14.63
N LEU A 66 -3.34 1.94 14.18
CA LEU A 66 -2.44 1.93 13.02
C LEU A 66 -1.01 1.68 13.50
N ILE A 67 -0.42 0.56 13.06
CA ILE A 67 0.97 0.17 13.35
C ILE A 67 1.79 0.43 12.10
N ARG A 68 2.85 1.23 12.23
CA ARG A 68 3.85 1.45 11.17
C ARG A 68 5.13 0.69 11.51
N LEU A 69 5.47 -0.29 10.68
CA LEU A 69 6.67 -1.10 10.85
C LEU A 69 7.79 -0.59 9.94
N HIS A 70 8.93 -0.22 10.52
CA HIS A 70 10.16 0.07 9.79
C HIS A 70 11.08 -1.15 9.87
N ILE A 71 11.27 -1.85 8.76
CA ILE A 71 12.15 -3.02 8.70
C ILE A 71 13.48 -2.59 8.07
N LEU A 72 14.55 -2.72 8.84
CA LEU A 72 15.91 -2.37 8.41
C LEU A 72 16.79 -3.62 8.40
N ASN A 73 17.52 -3.83 7.31
CA ASN A 73 18.60 -4.81 7.20
C ASN A 73 19.91 -4.03 7.07
N GLU A 74 20.83 -4.18 8.03
CA GLU A 74 22.13 -3.47 8.04
C GLU A 74 21.98 -1.93 7.92
N GLY A 75 20.94 -1.37 8.54
CA GLY A 75 20.64 0.07 8.50
C GLY A 75 19.94 0.55 7.22
N LYS A 76 19.74 -0.34 6.23
CA LYS A 76 19.01 -0.05 4.99
C LYS A 76 17.58 -0.57 5.05
N PRO A 77 16.59 0.10 4.43
CA PRO A 77 15.24 -0.44 4.28
C PRO A 77 15.27 -1.84 3.67
N HIS A 78 14.51 -2.77 4.25
CA HIS A 78 14.42 -4.15 3.74
C HIS A 78 14.09 -4.22 2.24
N TYR A 79 13.31 -3.25 1.74
CA TYR A 79 12.95 -3.14 0.32
C TYR A 79 14.15 -2.96 -0.61
N GLU A 80 15.25 -2.35 -0.17
CA GLU A 80 16.44 -2.19 -1.01
C GLU A 80 17.06 -3.56 -1.36
N LYS A 81 17.18 -4.45 -0.38
CA LYS A 81 17.70 -5.81 -0.61
C LYS A 81 16.77 -6.64 -1.50
N PHE A 82 15.45 -6.44 -1.37
CA PHE A 82 14.48 -7.05 -2.28
C PHE A 82 14.68 -6.56 -3.72
N PHE A 83 14.83 -5.25 -3.90
CA PHE A 83 15.07 -4.66 -5.22
C PHE A 83 16.40 -5.16 -5.82
N ASP A 84 17.47 -5.21 -5.03
CA ASP A 84 18.77 -5.72 -5.48
C ASP A 84 18.68 -7.18 -5.96
N PHE A 85 17.99 -8.04 -5.21
CA PHE A 85 17.75 -9.43 -5.61
C PHE A 85 16.98 -9.54 -6.93
N PHE A 86 15.88 -8.79 -7.09
CA PHE A 86 15.08 -8.84 -8.32
C PHE A 86 15.79 -8.19 -9.51
N LYS A 87 16.68 -7.23 -9.26
CA LYS A 87 17.56 -6.67 -10.30
C LYS A 87 18.58 -7.69 -10.80
N GLU A 88 19.19 -8.46 -9.90
CA GLU A 88 20.10 -9.55 -10.29
C GLU A 88 19.35 -10.66 -11.02
N PHE A 89 18.15 -11.01 -10.56
CA PHE A 89 17.31 -12.00 -11.22
C PHE A 89 16.87 -11.53 -12.62
N PHE A 90 16.49 -10.26 -12.75
CA PHE A 90 16.19 -9.64 -14.04
C PHE A 90 17.37 -9.76 -15.00
N ALA A 91 18.59 -9.46 -14.54
CA ALA A 91 19.80 -9.56 -15.37
C ALA A 91 20.15 -11.00 -15.81
N GLN A 92 19.57 -12.02 -15.17
CA GLN A 92 19.70 -13.41 -15.61
C GLN A 92 18.66 -13.80 -16.66
N LEU A 93 17.52 -13.10 -16.68
CA LEU A 93 16.42 -13.31 -17.63
C LEU A 93 16.61 -12.51 -18.92
N ASP A 94 17.20 -11.32 -18.79
CA ASP A 94 17.63 -10.45 -19.88
C ASP A 94 18.87 -11.07 -20.56
N HIS A 95 18.61 -11.90 -21.58
CA HIS A 95 19.61 -12.68 -22.27
C HIS A 95 20.41 -11.82 -23.25
N ASP A 96 19.77 -10.84 -23.88
CA ASP A 96 20.41 -9.93 -24.83
C ASP A 96 21.07 -8.70 -24.18
N LYS A 97 20.79 -8.47 -22.89
CA LYS A 97 21.35 -7.40 -22.04
C LYS A 97 20.97 -6.02 -22.52
N ASP A 98 19.80 -5.86 -23.12
CA ASP A 98 19.27 -4.56 -23.55
C ASP A 98 18.64 -3.76 -22.39
N GLY A 99 18.50 -4.37 -21.20
CA GLY A 99 17.96 -3.77 -19.99
C GLY A 99 16.43 -3.83 -19.91
N VAL A 100 15.75 -4.53 -20.82
CA VAL A 100 14.30 -4.71 -20.86
C VAL A 100 13.93 -6.13 -21.27
N LEU A 101 12.97 -6.77 -20.59
CA LEU A 101 12.56 -8.11 -21.02
C LEU A 101 11.64 -8.02 -22.24
N SER A 102 12.04 -8.72 -23.30
CA SER A 102 11.23 -8.97 -24.48
C SER A 102 10.12 -10.00 -24.21
N THR A 103 9.15 -10.10 -25.11
CA THR A 103 8.08 -11.12 -25.02
C THR A 103 8.63 -12.55 -24.97
N GLU A 104 9.78 -12.82 -25.59
CA GLU A 104 10.41 -14.14 -25.56
C GLU A 104 11.06 -14.43 -24.20
N GLU A 105 11.68 -13.44 -23.58
CA GLU A 105 12.29 -13.57 -22.24
C GLU A 105 11.22 -13.61 -21.15
N VAL A 106 10.08 -12.93 -21.33
CA VAL A 106 8.97 -13.04 -20.39
C VAL A 106 8.40 -14.47 -20.33
N LYS A 107 8.54 -15.27 -21.39
CA LYS A 107 8.11 -16.68 -21.38
C LYS A 107 8.94 -17.57 -20.45
N ILE A 108 10.10 -17.13 -19.97
CA ILE A 108 10.89 -17.88 -18.98
C ILE A 108 10.73 -17.32 -17.56
N VAL A 109 10.03 -16.19 -17.40
CA VAL A 109 9.73 -15.58 -16.10
C VAL A 109 8.80 -16.49 -15.30
N PRO A 110 9.20 -16.91 -14.09
CA PRO A 110 8.34 -17.68 -13.20
C PRO A 110 7.17 -16.84 -12.69
N GLN A 111 5.95 -17.40 -12.72
CA GLN A 111 4.80 -16.76 -12.09
C GLN A 111 5.02 -16.57 -10.59
N ALA A 112 4.44 -15.49 -10.05
CA ALA A 112 4.69 -15.12 -8.67
C ALA A 112 4.29 -16.19 -7.63
N GLN A 113 3.17 -16.87 -7.86
CA GLN A 113 2.71 -17.97 -7.02
C GLN A 113 3.66 -19.18 -7.05
N PHE A 114 4.24 -19.47 -8.22
CA PHE A 114 5.21 -20.56 -8.34
C PHE A 114 6.50 -20.21 -7.57
N MET A 115 7.01 -18.99 -7.76
CA MET A 115 8.20 -18.51 -7.05
C MET A 115 7.98 -18.49 -5.52
N GLN A 116 6.81 -18.07 -5.05
CA GLN A 116 6.49 -18.09 -3.61
C GLN A 116 6.56 -19.51 -3.02
N ARG A 117 6.00 -20.51 -3.70
CA ARG A 117 6.08 -21.92 -3.27
C ARG A 117 7.52 -22.43 -3.25
N GLN A 118 8.32 -22.04 -4.24
CA GLN A 118 9.74 -22.41 -4.30
C GLN A 118 10.54 -21.79 -3.14
N LEU A 119 10.30 -20.52 -2.81
CA LEU A 119 10.95 -19.84 -1.68
C LEU A 119 10.52 -20.41 -0.32
N GLN A 120 9.34 -21.01 -0.23
CA GLN A 120 8.88 -21.75 0.96
C GLN A 120 9.48 -23.15 1.07
N GLY A 121 10.43 -23.52 0.20
CA GLY A 121 11.13 -24.81 0.21
C GLY A 121 10.38 -25.92 -0.52
N GLN A 122 9.30 -25.61 -1.24
CA GLN A 122 8.52 -26.59 -1.97
C GLN A 122 8.99 -26.68 -3.43
N PHE A 123 9.91 -27.61 -3.70
CA PHE A 123 10.45 -27.86 -5.03
C PHE A 123 9.60 -28.91 -5.77
N PHE A 124 8.75 -28.47 -6.69
CA PHE A 124 7.97 -29.37 -7.54
C PHE A 124 8.68 -29.59 -8.89
N PHE A 125 9.23 -30.79 -9.10
CA PHE A 125 9.92 -31.17 -10.34
C PHE A 125 9.00 -31.78 -11.42
N GLY A 126 7.68 -31.70 -11.28
CA GLY A 126 6.76 -32.42 -12.17
C GLY A 126 5.36 -31.85 -12.36
N ASP A 127 5.02 -30.70 -11.76
CA ASP A 127 3.68 -30.15 -11.88
C ASP A 127 3.57 -29.17 -13.06
N GLN A 128 2.48 -29.28 -13.82
CA GLN A 128 2.11 -28.40 -14.94
C GLN A 128 2.05 -26.91 -14.52
N GLN A 129 1.97 -26.65 -13.22
CA GLN A 129 1.99 -25.31 -12.62
C GLN A 129 3.35 -24.60 -12.72
N GLY A 130 4.46 -25.33 -12.89
CA GLY A 130 5.78 -24.73 -13.21
C GLY A 130 5.87 -24.21 -14.65
N ARG A 131 4.87 -24.50 -15.49
CA ARG A 131 4.74 -23.96 -16.85
C ARG A 131 3.83 -22.73 -16.91
N GLN A 132 3.29 -22.30 -15.78
CA GLN A 132 2.46 -21.12 -15.73
C GLN A 132 3.39 -19.91 -15.81
N LYS A 133 3.52 -19.41 -17.03
CA LYS A 133 4.38 -18.30 -17.41
C LYS A 133 3.62 -17.01 -17.14
N VAL A 134 4.35 -15.98 -16.73
CA VAL A 134 3.76 -14.64 -16.63
C VAL A 134 3.40 -14.18 -18.04
N ALA A 135 2.20 -13.64 -18.21
CA ALA A 135 1.83 -13.01 -19.46
C ALA A 135 2.51 -11.64 -19.55
N MET A 136 2.96 -11.25 -20.75
CA MET A 136 3.54 -9.92 -20.96
C MET A 136 2.64 -8.79 -20.44
N THR A 137 1.32 -8.94 -20.62
CA THR A 137 0.30 -8.01 -20.15
C THR A 137 0.21 -7.85 -18.63
N GLU A 138 0.77 -8.78 -17.86
CA GLU A 138 0.84 -8.68 -16.40
C GLU A 138 2.08 -7.93 -15.91
N LEU A 139 3.15 -7.92 -16.71
CA LEU A 139 4.42 -7.25 -16.39
C LEU A 139 4.46 -5.84 -17.00
N ASP A 140 4.10 -5.73 -18.27
CA ASP A 140 4.08 -4.49 -19.05
C ASP A 140 2.87 -3.64 -18.65
N THR A 141 3.07 -2.79 -17.64
CA THR A 141 2.01 -1.96 -17.05
C THR A 141 1.79 -0.70 -17.88
N ASP A 142 2.86 -0.16 -18.47
CA ASP A 142 2.80 1.00 -19.34
C ASP A 142 2.39 0.68 -20.80
N LYS A 143 2.30 -0.61 -21.14
CA LYS A 143 1.88 -1.17 -22.44
C LYS A 143 2.84 -0.80 -23.58
N ASN A 144 4.13 -0.67 -23.29
CA ASN A 144 5.15 -0.34 -24.28
C ASN A 144 5.66 -1.58 -25.05
N GLY A 145 5.19 -2.78 -24.71
CA GLY A 145 5.59 -4.06 -25.32
C GLY A 145 6.90 -4.64 -24.81
N LYS A 146 7.46 -4.08 -23.73
CA LYS A 146 8.68 -4.47 -23.03
C LYS A 146 8.41 -4.44 -21.52
N ALA A 147 9.12 -5.25 -20.73
CA ALA A 147 9.01 -5.18 -19.27
C ALA A 147 10.31 -4.61 -18.68
N SER A 148 10.22 -3.45 -18.05
CA SER A 148 11.35 -2.82 -17.36
C SER A 148 11.64 -3.47 -16.01
N VAL A 149 12.85 -3.25 -15.47
CA VAL A 149 13.24 -3.77 -14.14
C VAL A 149 12.30 -3.29 -13.01
N THR A 150 11.80 -2.06 -13.12
CA THR A 150 10.88 -1.48 -12.14
C THR A 150 9.54 -2.20 -12.18
N GLU A 151 8.98 -2.40 -13.37
CA GLU A 151 7.71 -3.11 -13.56
C GLU A 151 7.81 -4.58 -13.14
N PHE A 152 8.92 -5.22 -13.48
CA PHE A 152 9.22 -6.58 -13.05
C PHE A 152 9.27 -6.71 -11.52
N THR A 153 9.97 -5.80 -10.85
CA THR A 153 10.06 -5.80 -9.38
C THR A 153 8.72 -5.47 -8.73
N ASP A 154 7.94 -4.57 -9.35
CA ASP A 154 6.62 -4.19 -8.89
C ASP A 154 5.58 -5.30 -9.05
N TYR A 155 5.67 -6.10 -10.11
CA TYR A 155 4.87 -7.32 -10.28
C TYR A 155 5.08 -8.27 -9.11
N TYR A 156 6.32 -8.56 -8.74
CA TYR A 156 6.60 -9.48 -7.63
C TYR A 156 6.26 -8.91 -6.26
N ARG A 157 6.37 -7.59 -6.09
CA ARG A 157 5.93 -6.88 -4.88
C ARG A 157 4.41 -6.96 -4.70
N SER A 158 3.65 -6.64 -5.74
CA SER A 158 2.18 -6.62 -5.69
C SER A 158 1.59 -8.01 -5.47
N ASN A 159 2.29 -9.06 -5.93
CA ASN A 159 1.92 -10.45 -5.70
C ASN A 159 2.35 -11.01 -4.32
N ASN A 160 2.88 -10.18 -3.42
CA ASN A 160 3.21 -10.55 -2.04
C ASN A 160 4.17 -11.75 -1.88
N ILE A 161 5.09 -11.97 -2.81
CA ILE A 161 6.04 -13.11 -2.73
C ILE A 161 6.90 -13.03 -1.47
N VAL A 162 7.43 -11.85 -1.18
CA VAL A 162 8.24 -11.61 -0.01
C VAL A 162 7.36 -10.86 0.98
N GLN A 163 6.51 -11.61 1.66
CA GLN A 163 6.08 -11.14 2.97
C GLN A 163 7.32 -11.19 3.88
N PRO A 164 7.60 -10.15 4.69
CA PRO A 164 8.48 -10.37 5.83
C PRO A 164 7.84 -11.49 6.64
N LEU A 165 8.55 -12.61 6.76
CA LEU A 165 8.10 -13.78 7.51
C LEU A 165 7.86 -13.35 8.96
N ILE A 166 6.60 -13.09 9.28
CA ILE A 166 6.10 -13.02 10.65
C ILE A 166 5.05 -14.14 10.70
N GLY A 167 5.55 -15.34 10.94
CA GLY A 167 4.80 -16.60 10.94
C GLY A 167 5.76 -17.77 11.00
#